data_AF-A0A418CIX8-F1
#
_entry.id   AF-A0A418CIX8-F1
#
_cell.length_a   1.000
_cell.length_b   1.000
_cell.length_c   1.000
_cell.angle_alpha   90.00
_cell.angle_beta   90.00
_cell.angle_gamma   90.00
#
_symmetry.space_group_name_H-M   'P 1'
#
loop_
_entity.id
_entity.type
_entity.pdbx_description
1 polymer ?
#
loop_
_entity_poly.entity_id
_entity_poly.type
_entity_poly.pdbx_seq_one_letter_code
_entity_poly.pdbx_strand_id
1 'polypeptide(L)'
;MSKFPLPPDYFRCPALSADEITRLQALGERTSTDMVHASRLQGGSITWTLASDIDGLQLYSGNDPSAPRGVTSYVGVTEVMGTLDEVAALFKTDTAEGYHEYLRMFGTDHLDGQTLYTLATESTDRPRHHLSLQWSASAMPGLANPRDWCFLETTFNVVRGEYHRSGYIIMESPTRRGALVAMALHQIDWKGSIPSFATASAVRRRCRAVADLDTHLRSRRLRGLPFLPMHRLVPFALRVKCFVCCARFGVFGYSKESCRQCGEVV
;
A
#
# COMPACT_ATOMS: atom_id res chain seq x y z
N MET A 1 12.36 16.66 21.07
CA MET A 1 11.81 15.80 19.99
C MET A 1 11.46 16.69 18.82
N SER A 2 11.70 16.24 17.59
CA SER A 2 11.19 16.91 16.39
C SER A 2 9.66 16.93 16.42
N LYS A 3 9.06 18.00 15.87
CA LYS A 3 7.61 18.11 15.69
C LYS A 3 7.32 17.94 14.20
N PHE A 4 6.36 17.09 13.86
CA PHE A 4 5.93 16.85 12.49
C PHE A 4 4.65 17.66 12.17
N PRO A 5 4.42 18.10 10.92
CA PRO A 5 5.36 18.00 9.80
C PRO A 5 6.56 18.95 9.95
N LEU A 6 7.64 18.65 9.25
CA LEU A 6 8.86 19.46 9.18
C LEU A 6 8.63 20.75 8.35
N PRO A 7 9.48 21.79 8.51
CA PRO A 7 9.49 22.95 7.62
C PRO A 7 9.71 22.55 6.16
N PRO A 8 9.07 23.24 5.18
CA PRO A 8 9.20 22.89 3.75
C PRO A 8 10.64 22.90 3.22
N ASP A 9 11.50 23.74 3.81
CA ASP A 9 12.90 23.98 3.46
C ASP A 9 13.90 23.18 4.33
N TYR A 10 13.42 22.24 5.15
CA TYR A 10 14.26 21.46 6.06
C TYR A 10 15.36 20.64 5.35
N PHE A 11 15.05 20.07 4.18
CA PHE A 11 16.00 19.35 3.36
C PHE A 11 16.60 20.26 2.27
N ARG A 12 17.93 20.24 2.15
CA ARG A 12 18.65 20.90 1.07
C ARG A 12 18.95 19.88 -0.03
N CYS A 13 18.24 19.98 -1.14
CA CYS A 13 18.42 19.13 -2.32
C CYS A 13 19.17 19.88 -3.44
N PRO A 14 20.52 19.91 -3.44
CA PRO A 14 21.29 20.44 -4.57
C PRO A 14 21.09 19.57 -5.82
N ALA A 15 21.18 20.17 -7.00
CA ALA A 15 21.03 19.43 -8.26
C ALA A 15 22.06 18.28 -8.37
N LEU A 16 21.57 17.06 -8.64
CA LEU A 16 22.39 15.87 -8.83
C LEU A 16 23.15 15.92 -10.17
N SER A 17 24.35 15.34 -10.21
CA SER A 17 25.07 15.11 -11.46
C SER A 17 24.42 14.00 -12.31
N ALA A 18 24.70 13.99 -13.62
CA ALA A 18 24.20 12.97 -14.54
C ALA A 18 24.64 11.55 -14.13
N ASP A 19 25.86 11.40 -13.60
CA ASP A 19 26.38 10.12 -13.10
C ASP A 19 25.63 9.65 -11.83
N GLU A 20 25.27 10.56 -10.94
CA GLU A 20 24.45 10.24 -9.76
C GLU A 20 23.03 9.82 -10.15
N ILE A 21 22.40 10.54 -11.07
CA ILE A 21 21.07 10.18 -11.59
C ILE A 21 21.12 8.79 -12.24
N THR A 22 22.11 8.54 -13.11
CA THR A 22 22.30 7.24 -13.78
C THR A 22 22.55 6.12 -12.76
N ARG A 23 23.38 6.36 -11.74
CA ARG A 23 23.67 5.39 -10.67
C ARG A 23 22.43 5.06 -9.83
N LEU A 24 21.58 6.05 -9.54
CA LEU A 24 20.33 5.86 -8.79
C LEU A 24 19.25 5.18 -9.65
N GLN A 25 19.12 5.52 -10.93
CA GLN A 25 18.24 4.82 -11.88
C GLN A 25 18.62 3.33 -11.98
N ALA A 26 19.90 3.03 -12.21
CA ALA A 26 20.38 1.66 -12.29
C ALA A 26 20.26 0.89 -10.95
N LEU A 27 20.27 1.58 -9.81
CA LEU A 27 19.95 0.97 -8.51
C LEU A 27 18.47 0.58 -8.43
N GLY A 28 17.56 1.45 -8.88
CA GLY A 28 16.12 1.18 -8.88
C GLY A 28 15.72 0.00 -9.78
N GLU A 29 16.29 -0.08 -10.99
CA GLU A 29 16.04 -1.20 -11.90
C GLU A 29 16.56 -2.55 -11.33
N ARG A 30 17.66 -2.55 -10.55
CA ARG A 30 18.11 -3.75 -9.82
C ARG A 30 17.21 -4.10 -8.64
N THR A 31 16.88 -3.14 -7.77
CA THR A 31 16.05 -3.38 -6.58
C THR A 31 14.65 -3.90 -6.93
N SER A 32 14.03 -3.37 -7.98
CA SER A 32 12.75 -3.85 -8.50
C SER A 32 12.84 -5.26 -9.10
N THR A 33 13.91 -5.57 -9.84
CA THR A 33 14.19 -6.93 -10.34
C THR A 33 14.35 -7.93 -9.19
N ASP A 34 15.20 -7.62 -8.20
CA ASP A 34 15.43 -8.50 -7.05
C ASP A 34 14.17 -8.70 -6.21
N MET A 35 13.28 -7.69 -6.12
CA MET A 35 11.99 -7.80 -5.44
C MET A 35 11.08 -8.85 -6.12
N VAL A 36 11.05 -8.90 -7.46
CA VAL A 36 10.29 -9.89 -8.24
C VAL A 36 10.91 -11.30 -8.13
N HIS A 37 12.20 -11.42 -7.84
CA HIS A 37 12.82 -12.71 -7.51
C HIS A 37 12.54 -13.15 -6.06
N ALA A 38 12.57 -12.21 -5.11
CA ALA A 38 12.36 -12.46 -3.69
C ALA A 38 10.90 -12.81 -3.33
N SER A 39 9.91 -12.24 -4.02
CA SER A 39 8.48 -12.48 -3.76
C SER A 39 7.99 -13.88 -4.14
N ARG A 40 8.78 -14.67 -4.87
CA ARG A 40 8.41 -16.01 -5.36
C ARG A 40 8.19 -16.98 -4.19
N LEU A 41 6.92 -17.31 -3.92
CA LEU A 41 6.51 -18.24 -2.86
C LEU A 41 7.07 -19.67 -3.03
N GLN A 42 7.41 -20.08 -4.26
CA GLN A 42 7.99 -21.37 -4.60
C GLN A 42 9.14 -21.17 -5.59
N GLY A 43 10.22 -21.94 -5.45
CA GLY A 43 11.39 -21.84 -6.35
C GLY A 43 12.15 -20.50 -6.29
N GLY A 44 11.92 -19.69 -5.25
CA GLY A 44 12.66 -18.46 -4.98
C GLY A 44 13.91 -18.70 -4.13
N SER A 45 14.67 -17.63 -3.88
CA SER A 45 15.82 -17.62 -2.95
C SER A 45 15.43 -17.60 -1.47
N ILE A 46 14.19 -17.20 -1.17
CA ILE A 46 13.63 -17.12 0.18
C ILE A 46 12.70 -18.32 0.40
N THR A 47 12.89 -19.05 1.49
CA THR A 47 11.98 -20.14 1.88
C THR A 47 10.80 -19.55 2.66
N TRP A 48 9.65 -19.45 2.01
CA TRP A 48 8.43 -18.87 2.57
C TRP A 48 7.61 -19.91 3.35
N THR A 49 7.17 -19.53 4.56
CA THR A 49 6.28 -20.34 5.43
C THR A 49 5.02 -19.53 5.76
N LEU A 50 3.84 -20.12 5.57
CA LEU A 50 2.56 -19.45 5.87
C LEU A 50 2.42 -19.24 7.39
N ALA A 51 2.21 -18.00 7.81
CA ALA A 51 2.12 -17.58 9.22
C ALA A 51 0.70 -17.17 9.64
N SER A 52 -0.16 -16.77 8.70
CA SER A 52 -1.62 -16.63 8.91
C SER A 52 -2.35 -16.46 7.58
N ASP A 53 -3.59 -16.94 7.50
CA ASP A 53 -4.54 -16.69 6.41
C ASP A 53 -5.85 -16.19 7.04
N ILE A 54 -6.19 -14.91 6.81
CA ILE A 54 -7.32 -14.20 7.43
C ILE A 54 -7.85 -13.17 6.43
N ASP A 55 -9.18 -13.05 6.29
CA ASP A 55 -9.87 -12.09 5.40
C ASP A 55 -9.43 -12.14 3.91
N GLY A 56 -8.84 -13.26 3.45
CA GLY A 56 -8.27 -13.37 2.10
C GLY A 56 -6.86 -12.77 1.96
N LEU A 57 -6.21 -12.42 3.07
CA LEU A 57 -4.79 -12.04 3.13
C LEU A 57 -3.97 -13.21 3.67
N GLN A 58 -3.16 -13.81 2.79
CA GLN A 58 -2.18 -14.83 3.15
C GLN A 58 -0.87 -14.13 3.54
N LEU A 59 -0.41 -14.32 4.77
CA LEU A 59 0.85 -13.74 5.27
C LEU A 59 1.89 -14.84 5.46
N TYR A 60 3.02 -14.69 4.78
CA TYR A 60 4.17 -15.59 4.89
C TYR A 60 5.32 -14.92 5.63
N SER A 61 6.05 -15.68 6.45
CA SER A 61 7.37 -15.35 6.98
C SER A 61 8.44 -16.07 6.16
N GLY A 62 9.51 -15.36 5.78
CA GLY A 62 10.56 -15.87 4.92
C GLY A 62 11.87 -16.10 5.65
N ASN A 63 12.44 -17.30 5.49
CA ASN A 63 13.84 -17.54 5.79
C ASN A 63 14.67 -17.15 4.55
N ASP A 64 15.41 -16.06 4.61
CA ASP A 64 16.29 -15.57 3.54
C ASP A 64 17.77 -15.74 3.97
N PRO A 65 18.50 -16.73 3.42
CA PRO A 65 19.92 -16.93 3.72
C PRO A 65 20.84 -15.78 3.28
N SER A 66 20.38 -14.89 2.40
CA SER A 66 21.13 -13.72 1.92
C SER A 66 20.90 -12.45 2.76
N ALA A 67 19.93 -12.47 3.69
CA ALA A 67 19.53 -11.28 4.42
C ALA A 67 20.56 -10.88 5.51
N PRO A 68 20.94 -9.59 5.62
CA PRO A 68 21.79 -9.10 6.70
C PRO A 68 21.25 -9.41 8.11
N ARG A 69 22.15 -9.65 9.07
CA ARG A 69 21.79 -10.00 10.45
C ARG A 69 20.92 -8.92 11.11
N GLY A 70 19.65 -9.24 11.34
CA GLY A 70 18.64 -8.33 11.91
C GLY A 70 17.49 -8.02 10.95
N VAL A 71 17.68 -8.25 9.66
CA VAL A 71 16.60 -8.21 8.65
C VAL A 71 15.63 -9.36 8.89
N THR A 72 14.33 -9.06 8.77
CA THR A 72 13.23 -10.01 8.87
C THR A 72 12.36 -9.92 7.62
N SER A 73 12.04 -11.06 7.00
CA SER A 73 11.39 -11.12 5.70
C SER A 73 9.94 -11.58 5.83
N TYR A 74 9.01 -10.82 5.24
CA TYR A 74 7.58 -11.14 5.20
C TYR A 74 7.00 -10.81 3.83
N VAL A 75 5.98 -11.57 3.39
CA VAL A 75 5.17 -11.19 2.24
C VAL A 75 3.69 -11.43 2.53
N GLY A 76 2.86 -10.39 2.37
CA GLY A 76 1.41 -10.51 2.31
C GLY A 76 0.97 -10.73 0.86
N VAL A 77 -0.01 -11.60 0.63
CA VAL A 77 -0.49 -11.98 -0.70
C VAL A 77 -2.02 -12.07 -0.71
N THR A 78 -2.67 -11.57 -1.76
CA THR A 78 -4.11 -11.65 -1.96
C THR A 78 -4.49 -11.60 -3.46
N GLU A 79 -5.73 -11.96 -3.80
CA GLU A 79 -6.30 -11.75 -5.14
C GLU A 79 -7.33 -10.62 -5.13
N VAL A 80 -7.24 -9.67 -6.07
CA VAL A 80 -8.19 -8.56 -6.23
C VAL A 80 -8.70 -8.46 -7.67
N MET A 81 -9.97 -8.04 -7.86
CA MET A 81 -10.56 -7.91 -9.20
C MET A 81 -10.33 -6.52 -9.77
N GLY A 82 -9.57 -6.40 -10.87
CA GLY A 82 -9.27 -5.13 -11.54
C GLY A 82 -8.17 -5.20 -12.58
N THR A 83 -7.75 -4.03 -13.10
CA THR A 83 -6.63 -3.90 -14.04
C THR A 83 -5.37 -3.31 -13.37
N LEU A 84 -4.21 -3.56 -13.99
CA LEU A 84 -2.94 -2.97 -13.56
C LEU A 84 -2.98 -1.43 -13.53
N ASP A 85 -3.75 -0.80 -14.43
CA ASP A 85 -3.87 0.65 -14.51
C ASP A 85 -4.77 1.23 -13.41
N GLU A 86 -5.87 0.55 -13.05
CA GLU A 86 -6.69 0.96 -11.89
C GLU A 86 -5.87 0.95 -10.60
N VAL A 87 -5.02 -0.07 -10.41
CA VAL A 87 -4.14 -0.21 -9.24
C VAL A 87 -2.96 0.77 -9.30
N ALA A 88 -2.29 0.92 -10.44
CA ALA A 88 -1.20 1.89 -10.60
C ALA A 88 -1.68 3.33 -10.30
N ALA A 89 -2.91 3.67 -10.70
CA ALA A 89 -3.50 4.96 -10.39
C ALA A 89 -3.82 5.18 -8.90
N LEU A 90 -3.73 4.17 -8.02
CA LEU A 90 -3.79 4.33 -6.54
C LEU A 90 -2.42 4.71 -5.95
N PHE A 91 -1.34 4.50 -6.69
CA PHE A 91 0.03 4.85 -6.30
C PHE A 91 0.49 6.23 -6.81
N LYS A 92 -0.34 6.93 -7.59
CA LYS A 92 -0.04 8.29 -8.08
C LYS A 92 -0.16 9.31 -6.96
N THR A 93 0.97 9.92 -6.60
CA THR A 93 1.11 10.96 -5.56
C THR A 93 1.31 12.36 -6.15
N ASP A 94 1.07 12.53 -7.45
CA ASP A 94 1.35 13.74 -8.24
C ASP A 94 0.59 15.01 -7.78
N THR A 95 -0.42 14.85 -6.91
CA THR A 95 -1.20 15.95 -6.32
C THR A 95 -1.34 15.77 -4.81
N ALA A 96 -1.56 16.87 -4.07
CA ALA A 96 -1.75 16.81 -2.62
C ALA A 96 -2.96 15.95 -2.20
N GLU A 97 -4.02 15.91 -3.01
CA GLU A 97 -5.17 15.01 -2.79
C GLU A 97 -4.80 13.54 -3.05
N GLY A 98 -4.08 13.26 -4.14
CA GLY A 98 -3.58 11.92 -4.47
C GLY A 98 -2.63 11.38 -3.40
N TYR A 99 -1.70 12.22 -2.91
CA TYR A 99 -0.82 11.87 -1.79
C TYR A 99 -1.62 11.60 -0.50
N HIS A 100 -2.63 12.41 -0.19
CA HIS A 100 -3.47 12.20 0.99
C HIS A 100 -4.34 10.93 0.88
N GLU A 101 -4.83 10.57 -0.32
CA GLU A 101 -5.50 9.29 -0.55
C GLU A 101 -4.51 8.12 -0.45
N TYR A 102 -3.32 8.22 -1.05
CA TYR A 102 -2.23 7.24 -0.93
C TYR A 102 -1.88 6.95 0.54
N LEU A 103 -1.70 7.99 1.36
CA LEU A 103 -1.39 7.84 2.79
C LEU A 103 -2.50 7.13 3.57
N ARG A 104 -3.78 7.36 3.23
CA ARG A 104 -4.91 6.64 3.87
C ARG A 104 -4.92 5.15 3.53
N MET A 105 -4.43 4.76 2.36
CA MET A 105 -4.41 3.35 1.90
C MET A 105 -3.14 2.62 2.36
N PHE A 106 -1.96 3.19 2.11
CA PHE A 106 -0.67 2.52 2.25
C PHE A 106 0.19 3.08 3.41
N GLY A 107 -0.12 4.28 3.89
CA GLY A 107 0.65 5.03 4.89
C GLY A 107 0.03 5.07 6.29
N THR A 108 -0.62 3.98 6.75
CA THR A 108 -1.40 3.97 8.01
C THR A 108 -0.59 4.10 9.32
N ASP A 109 0.73 4.29 9.23
CA ASP A 109 1.60 4.68 10.34
C ASP A 109 2.40 5.97 10.07
N HIS A 110 2.17 6.64 8.93
CA HIS A 110 2.90 7.82 8.48
C HIS A 110 2.67 9.04 9.36
N LEU A 111 3.71 9.87 9.50
CA LEU A 111 3.72 11.12 10.25
C LEU A 111 4.05 12.33 9.39
N ASP A 112 4.91 12.16 8.37
CA ASP A 112 5.41 13.24 7.50
C ASP A 112 6.14 12.68 6.28
N GLY A 113 6.35 13.46 5.22
CA GLY A 113 7.17 13.06 4.08
C GLY A 113 7.38 14.09 2.97
N GLN A 114 8.49 13.91 2.24
CA GLN A 114 8.93 14.80 1.17
C GLN A 114 9.71 14.03 0.11
N THR A 115 9.31 14.19 -1.16
CA THR A 115 10.13 13.79 -2.31
C THR A 115 11.34 14.72 -2.42
N LEU A 116 12.54 14.17 -2.26
CA LEU A 116 13.80 14.91 -2.33
C LEU A 116 14.25 15.13 -3.78
N TYR A 117 14.03 14.13 -4.65
CA TYR A 117 14.34 14.18 -6.08
C TYR A 117 13.38 13.28 -6.87
N THR A 118 12.98 13.69 -8.07
CA THR A 118 12.37 12.81 -9.07
C THR A 118 13.42 12.44 -10.11
N LEU A 119 13.65 11.14 -10.29
CA LEU A 119 14.75 10.57 -11.07
C LEU A 119 14.28 9.96 -12.40
N ALA A 120 13.02 9.54 -12.48
CA ALA A 120 12.35 9.20 -13.73
C ALA A 120 10.83 9.39 -13.58
N THR A 121 10.18 9.74 -14.70
CA THR A 121 8.72 9.90 -14.82
C THR A 121 8.18 9.04 -15.96
N GLU A 122 6.85 8.99 -16.05
CA GLU A 122 6.13 8.23 -17.08
C GLU A 122 6.50 8.72 -18.49
N SER A 123 6.64 7.78 -19.43
CA SER A 123 6.85 8.04 -20.86
C SER A 123 5.91 7.21 -21.71
N THR A 124 5.81 7.51 -23.01
CA THR A 124 4.97 6.74 -23.96
C THR A 124 5.27 5.24 -23.93
N ASP A 125 6.54 4.87 -23.84
CA ASP A 125 7.00 3.47 -23.84
C ASP A 125 6.99 2.84 -22.43
N ARG A 126 7.01 3.67 -21.38
CA ARG A 126 6.97 3.26 -19.97
C ARG A 126 5.92 4.08 -19.18
N PRO A 127 4.60 3.91 -19.45
CA PRO A 127 3.55 4.79 -18.91
C PRO A 127 3.20 4.57 -17.42
N ARG A 128 3.92 3.68 -16.73
CA ARG A 128 3.80 3.42 -15.29
C ARG A 128 5.16 3.47 -14.56
N HIS A 129 6.18 4.05 -15.21
CA HIS A 129 7.52 4.14 -14.67
C HIS A 129 7.70 5.45 -13.91
N HIS A 130 7.81 5.34 -12.59
CA HIS A 130 8.15 6.44 -11.70
C HIS A 130 9.33 5.99 -10.83
N LEU A 131 10.32 6.87 -10.65
CA LEU A 131 11.41 6.67 -9.71
C LEU A 131 11.70 8.00 -9.02
N SER A 132 11.64 8.00 -7.68
CA SER A 132 12.00 9.17 -6.89
C SER A 132 13.00 8.79 -5.79
N LEU A 133 13.42 9.76 -4.99
CA LEU A 133 14.17 9.57 -3.75
C LEU A 133 13.40 10.34 -2.68
N GLN A 134 12.79 9.65 -1.72
CA GLN A 134 11.92 10.25 -0.70
C GLN A 134 12.51 10.17 0.70
N TRP A 135 12.24 11.20 1.49
CA TRP A 135 12.24 11.11 2.95
C TRP A 135 10.79 10.98 3.47
N SER A 136 10.59 10.30 4.60
CA SER A 136 9.32 10.32 5.33
C SER A 136 9.51 10.08 6.82
N ALA A 137 8.45 9.96 7.61
CA ALA A 137 8.49 9.50 9.00
C ALA A 137 7.28 8.63 9.33
N SER A 138 7.42 7.71 10.28
CA SER A 138 6.30 6.91 10.82
C SER A 138 6.36 6.74 12.34
N ALA A 139 5.17 6.57 12.91
CA ALA A 139 4.95 6.06 14.25
C ALA A 139 5.31 4.57 14.33
N MET A 140 5.66 4.12 15.54
CA MET A 140 5.96 2.72 15.83
C MET A 140 4.93 2.15 16.83
N PRO A 141 4.71 0.82 16.87
CA PRO A 141 3.77 0.24 17.82
C PRO A 141 4.18 0.46 19.29
N GLY A 142 3.19 0.75 20.15
CA GLY A 142 3.41 0.94 21.59
C GLY A 142 4.09 2.26 21.91
N LEU A 143 5.03 2.24 22.87
CA LEU A 143 5.80 3.42 23.31
C LEU A 143 7.18 3.53 22.62
N ALA A 144 7.37 2.84 21.48
CA ALA A 144 8.60 2.94 20.70
C ALA A 144 8.68 4.32 20.02
N ASN A 145 9.87 4.93 20.04
CA ASN A 145 10.10 6.23 19.40
C ASN A 145 9.71 6.21 17.91
N PRO A 146 9.13 7.30 17.38
CA PRO A 146 8.99 7.54 15.94
C PRO A 146 10.32 7.47 15.20
N ARG A 147 10.23 7.34 13.88
CA ARG A 147 11.34 6.96 13.00
C ARG A 147 11.26 7.77 11.68
N ASP A 148 12.37 8.25 11.14
CA ASP A 148 12.50 9.03 9.89
C ASP A 148 13.10 8.27 8.66
N TRP A 149 12.29 7.97 7.64
CA TRP A 149 12.64 7.20 6.43
C TRP A 149 13.40 8.02 5.36
N CYS A 150 14.26 7.43 4.51
CA CYS A 150 15.03 8.09 3.44
C CYS A 150 15.45 7.10 2.30
N PHE A 151 14.55 6.78 1.37
CA PHE A 151 14.69 5.70 0.39
C PHE A 151 14.78 6.17 -1.07
N LEU A 152 15.55 5.44 -1.87
CA LEU A 152 15.30 5.42 -3.32
C LEU A 152 13.92 4.80 -3.52
N GLU A 153 12.97 5.65 -3.91
CA GLU A 153 11.60 5.26 -4.14
C GLU A 153 11.42 4.76 -5.57
N THR A 154 11.91 3.54 -5.76
CA THR A 154 11.05 2.50 -6.31
C THR A 154 10.44 1.81 -5.09
N THR A 155 9.18 2.09 -4.78
CA THR A 155 8.31 1.27 -3.91
C THR A 155 9.00 0.49 -2.77
N PHE A 156 9.11 0.86 -1.45
CA PHE A 156 8.83 2.08 -0.63
C PHE A 156 9.47 2.00 0.83
N ASN A 157 10.80 2.01 1.09
CA ASN A 157 11.33 1.68 2.46
C ASN A 157 12.75 2.24 2.86
N VAL A 158 12.97 3.04 3.97
CA VAL A 158 14.15 2.98 4.97
C VAL A 158 14.28 4.09 6.06
N VAL A 159 13.93 3.86 7.35
CA VAL A 159 14.46 4.61 8.53
C VAL A 159 15.52 3.72 9.09
N ARG A 160 16.77 4.17 9.16
CA ARG A 160 17.97 3.35 8.84
C ARG A 160 18.30 2.10 9.69
N GLY A 161 17.30 1.49 10.30
CA GLY A 161 16.79 0.23 9.74
C GLY A 161 16.76 0.22 8.21
N GLU A 162 17.61 -0.62 7.66
CA GLU A 162 17.68 -0.88 6.24
C GLU A 162 16.54 -1.86 5.90
N TYR A 163 15.67 -1.54 4.93
CA TYR A 163 15.05 -2.63 4.20
C TYR A 163 16.06 -3.09 3.19
N HIS A 164 16.15 -4.39 3.01
CA HIS A 164 16.91 -4.93 1.90
C HIS A 164 16.13 -4.76 0.59
N ARG A 165 14.84 -5.15 0.63
CA ARG A 165 13.84 -5.04 -0.44
C ARG A 165 12.46 -4.89 0.20
N SER A 166 11.61 -4.01 -0.31
CA SER A 166 10.22 -3.92 0.15
C SER A 166 9.40 -2.99 -0.68
N GLY A 167 8.24 -3.45 -1.12
CA GLY A 167 7.31 -2.73 -1.99
C GLY A 167 6.10 -3.59 -2.36
N TYR A 168 5.33 -3.10 -3.31
CA TYR A 168 4.15 -3.80 -3.83
C TYR A 168 4.44 -4.41 -5.20
N ILE A 169 4.13 -5.70 -5.37
CA ILE A 169 4.20 -6.42 -6.64
C ILE A 169 2.77 -6.74 -7.05
N ILE A 170 2.35 -6.22 -8.20
CA ILE A 170 1.01 -6.45 -8.77
C ILE A 170 1.19 -7.13 -10.12
N MET A 171 0.54 -8.28 -10.30
CA MET A 171 0.61 -9.08 -11.53
C MET A 171 -0.75 -9.69 -11.85
N GLU A 172 -1.00 -10.01 -13.12
CA GLU A 172 -2.23 -10.73 -13.51
C GLU A 172 -2.25 -12.14 -12.92
N SER A 173 -3.41 -12.60 -12.46
CA SER A 173 -3.55 -13.96 -11.90
C SER A 173 -3.51 -15.01 -13.03
N PRO A 174 -2.53 -15.95 -13.02
CA PRO A 174 -2.40 -16.95 -14.08
C PRO A 174 -3.53 -17.99 -14.08
N THR A 175 -4.26 -18.10 -12.97
CA THR A 175 -5.39 -19.02 -12.78
C THR A 175 -6.75 -18.35 -12.98
N ARG A 176 -6.84 -17.02 -12.92
CA ARG A 176 -8.11 -16.29 -12.83
C ARG A 176 -8.13 -15.00 -13.65
N ARG A 177 -8.75 -15.07 -14.84
CA ARG A 177 -8.94 -13.91 -15.73
C ARG A 177 -9.63 -12.75 -15.01
N GLY A 178 -9.09 -11.54 -15.16
CA GLY A 178 -9.62 -10.30 -14.55
C GLY A 178 -9.30 -10.13 -13.06
N ALA A 179 -8.57 -11.08 -12.45
CA ALA A 179 -7.98 -10.91 -11.13
C ALA A 179 -6.48 -10.58 -11.24
N LEU A 180 -5.99 -9.86 -10.25
CA LEU A 180 -4.59 -9.57 -10.02
C LEU A 180 -4.15 -10.26 -8.74
N VAL A 181 -2.96 -10.85 -8.73
CA VAL A 181 -2.26 -11.19 -7.48
C VAL A 181 -1.55 -9.92 -7.01
N ALA A 182 -1.91 -9.46 -5.82
CA ALA A 182 -1.30 -8.31 -5.17
C ALA A 182 -0.44 -8.81 -3.98
N MET A 183 0.82 -8.42 -3.98
CA MET A 183 1.81 -8.84 -2.97
C MET A 183 2.43 -7.62 -2.30
N ALA A 184 2.55 -7.64 -0.98
CA ALA A 184 3.30 -6.67 -0.18
C ALA A 184 4.53 -7.37 0.41
N LEU A 185 5.69 -7.23 -0.24
CA LEU A 185 6.96 -7.77 0.25
C LEU A 185 7.58 -6.76 1.22
N HIS A 186 8.04 -7.22 2.38
CA HIS A 186 8.79 -6.41 3.34
C HIS A 186 9.97 -7.20 3.93
N GLN A 187 11.20 -6.82 3.60
CA GLN A 187 12.41 -7.28 4.29
C GLN A 187 12.97 -6.14 5.15
N ILE A 188 12.76 -6.18 6.46
CA ILE A 188 13.02 -5.05 7.39
C ILE A 188 14.11 -5.41 8.40
N ASP A 189 15.23 -4.69 8.44
CA ASP A 189 16.01 -4.56 9.68
C ASP A 189 15.32 -3.53 10.57
N TRP A 190 14.81 -3.98 11.71
CA TRP A 190 14.07 -3.13 12.62
C TRP A 190 14.97 -2.25 13.52
N LYS A 191 16.26 -2.55 13.67
CA LYS A 191 17.24 -1.98 14.62
C LYS A 191 16.78 -1.93 16.09
N GLY A 192 17.65 -2.41 16.98
CA GLY A 192 17.35 -2.53 18.41
C GLY A 192 16.46 -3.74 18.73
N SER A 193 16.03 -3.85 19.99
CA SER A 193 15.20 -4.97 20.45
C SER A 193 13.71 -4.62 20.37
N ILE A 194 13.05 -5.02 19.27
CA ILE A 194 11.58 -5.00 19.17
C ILE A 194 11.05 -6.42 19.50
N PRO A 195 10.08 -6.57 20.41
CA PRO A 195 9.41 -7.84 20.65
C PRO A 195 8.75 -8.42 19.39
N SER A 196 8.83 -9.74 19.21
CA SER A 196 8.32 -10.45 18.01
C SER A 196 6.81 -10.25 17.75
N PHE A 197 6.00 -10.04 18.79
CA PHE A 197 4.58 -9.72 18.61
C PHE A 197 4.36 -8.32 17.99
N ALA A 198 5.24 -7.37 18.29
CA ALA A 198 5.16 -6.00 17.80
C ALA A 198 5.67 -5.90 16.35
N THR A 199 6.72 -6.63 15.98
CA THR A 199 7.12 -6.76 14.56
C THR A 199 6.02 -7.46 13.76
N ALA A 200 5.47 -8.58 14.23
CA ALA A 200 4.36 -9.27 13.56
C ALA A 200 3.11 -8.39 13.40
N SER A 201 2.79 -7.55 14.39
CA SER A 201 1.70 -6.57 14.31
C SER A 201 1.96 -5.48 13.26
N ALA A 202 3.16 -4.91 13.23
CA ALA A 202 3.54 -3.89 12.24
C ALA A 202 3.61 -4.46 10.81
N VAL A 203 4.09 -5.69 10.64
CA VAL A 203 4.04 -6.44 9.37
C VAL A 203 2.59 -6.62 8.92
N ARG A 204 1.71 -7.14 9.78
CA ARG A 204 0.29 -7.32 9.45
C ARG A 204 -0.38 -6.01 9.04
N ARG A 205 -0.02 -4.88 9.66
CA ARG A 205 -0.53 -3.55 9.26
C ARG A 205 -0.13 -3.19 7.83
N ARG A 206 1.15 -3.32 7.47
CA ARG A 206 1.63 -2.96 6.11
C ARG A 206 1.14 -3.95 5.05
N CYS A 207 1.13 -5.25 5.35
CA CYS A 207 0.55 -6.27 4.47
C CYS A 207 -0.97 -6.13 4.28
N ARG A 208 -1.72 -5.53 5.23
CA ARG A 208 -3.16 -5.28 5.04
C ARG A 208 -3.45 -4.24 3.95
N ALA A 209 -2.51 -3.37 3.61
CA ALA A 209 -2.71 -2.38 2.53
C ALA A 209 -2.96 -3.02 1.15
N VAL A 210 -2.50 -4.26 0.89
CA VAL A 210 -2.92 -5.00 -0.33
C VAL A 210 -4.28 -5.69 -0.19
N ALA A 211 -4.70 -6.08 1.02
CA ALA A 211 -6.01 -6.66 1.25
C ALA A 211 -7.15 -5.64 1.03
N ASP A 212 -6.93 -4.40 1.44
CA ASP A 212 -7.93 -3.33 1.29
C ASP A 212 -8.02 -2.78 -0.16
N LEU A 213 -7.13 -3.19 -1.08
CA LEU A 213 -7.14 -2.79 -2.50
C LEU A 213 -8.49 -3.02 -3.19
N ASP A 214 -9.13 -4.18 -2.98
CA ASP A 214 -10.45 -4.46 -3.60
C ASP A 214 -11.51 -3.47 -3.11
N THR A 215 -11.47 -3.08 -1.84
CA THR A 215 -12.33 -2.02 -1.27
C THR A 215 -12.04 -0.66 -1.90
N HIS A 216 -10.77 -0.30 -2.11
CA HIS A 216 -10.37 0.96 -2.73
C HIS A 216 -10.74 1.02 -4.22
N LEU A 217 -10.47 -0.05 -4.97
CA LEU A 217 -10.87 -0.19 -6.38
C LEU A 217 -12.39 -0.08 -6.55
N ARG A 218 -13.18 -0.81 -5.74
CA ARG A 218 -14.64 -0.71 -5.73
C ARG A 218 -15.10 0.70 -5.38
N SER A 219 -14.51 1.33 -4.36
CA SER A 219 -14.85 2.69 -3.94
C SER A 219 -14.59 3.70 -5.07
N ARG A 220 -13.48 3.57 -5.81
CA ARG A 220 -13.13 4.48 -6.90
C ARG A 220 -14.04 4.31 -8.12
N ARG A 221 -14.36 3.06 -8.48
CA ARG A 221 -15.39 2.73 -9.49
C ARG A 221 -16.74 3.36 -9.12
N LEU A 222 -17.13 3.28 -7.85
CA LEU A 222 -18.35 3.90 -7.34
C LEU A 222 -18.31 5.43 -7.42
N ARG A 223 -17.21 6.10 -7.03
CA ARG A 223 -17.08 7.57 -7.17
C ARG A 223 -17.19 8.05 -8.63
N GLY A 224 -16.83 7.21 -9.60
CA GLY A 224 -16.92 7.52 -11.04
C GLY A 224 -18.31 7.30 -11.67
N LEU A 225 -19.27 6.72 -10.96
CA LEU A 225 -20.62 6.49 -11.48
C LEU A 225 -21.55 7.69 -11.22
N PRO A 226 -22.47 8.02 -12.14
CA PRO A 226 -23.45 9.08 -11.94
C PRO A 226 -24.52 8.64 -10.93
N PHE A 227 -24.76 9.48 -9.92
CA PHE A 227 -25.85 9.25 -8.96
C PHE A 227 -27.21 9.15 -9.66
N LEU A 228 -27.97 8.11 -9.32
CA LEU A 228 -29.34 7.92 -9.77
C LEU A 228 -30.21 9.12 -9.39
N PRO A 229 -31.11 9.58 -10.29
CA PRO A 229 -32.09 10.62 -9.97
C PRO A 229 -33.14 10.10 -8.97
N MET A 230 -33.79 10.99 -8.25
CA MET A 230 -34.71 10.63 -7.15
C MET A 230 -35.82 9.63 -7.55
N HIS A 231 -36.32 9.70 -8.79
CA HIS A 231 -37.36 8.80 -9.31
C HIS A 231 -36.87 7.37 -9.61
N ARG A 232 -35.56 7.08 -9.48
CA ARG A 232 -34.95 5.74 -9.61
C ARG A 232 -34.60 5.12 -8.25
N LEU A 233 -34.90 5.80 -7.14
CA LEU A 233 -34.64 5.31 -5.79
C LEU A 233 -35.87 4.55 -5.27
N VAL A 234 -35.64 3.48 -4.50
CA VAL A 234 -36.67 2.68 -3.84
C VAL A 234 -37.27 3.49 -2.68
N PRO A 235 -38.59 3.76 -2.66
CA PRO A 235 -39.20 4.50 -1.56
C PRO A 235 -39.05 3.77 -0.22
N PHE A 236 -38.76 4.53 0.84
CA PHE A 236 -38.59 4.01 2.21
C PHE A 236 -39.76 3.15 2.72
N ALA A 237 -40.98 3.34 2.19
CA ALA A 237 -42.14 2.52 2.51
C ALA A 237 -42.01 1.05 2.05
N LEU A 238 -41.26 0.77 0.97
CA LEU A 238 -41.11 -0.56 0.37
C LEU A 238 -39.99 -1.41 1.00
N ARG A 239 -39.32 -0.91 2.05
CA ARG A 239 -38.20 -1.57 2.73
C ARG A 239 -38.35 -1.52 4.24
N VAL A 240 -38.47 -2.70 4.85
CA VAL A 240 -38.48 -2.91 6.32
C VAL A 240 -37.13 -3.42 6.86
N LYS A 241 -36.17 -3.66 5.97
CA LYS A 241 -34.81 -4.10 6.24
C LYS A 241 -33.82 -3.37 5.34
N CYS A 242 -32.61 -3.14 5.82
CA CYS A 242 -31.46 -2.73 5.02
C CYS A 242 -31.20 -3.74 3.91
N PHE A 243 -31.02 -3.26 2.67
CA PHE A 243 -30.70 -4.09 1.51
C PHE A 243 -29.36 -4.83 1.63
N VAL A 244 -28.38 -4.26 2.34
CA VAL A 244 -27.02 -4.83 2.48
C VAL A 244 -26.93 -5.82 3.64
N CYS A 245 -27.25 -5.39 4.87
CA CYS A 245 -27.03 -6.22 6.07
C CYS A 245 -28.28 -6.99 6.54
N CYS A 246 -29.42 -6.85 5.86
CA CYS A 246 -30.71 -7.47 6.23
C CYS A 246 -31.26 -7.13 7.64
N ALA A 247 -30.63 -6.22 8.39
CA ALA A 247 -31.12 -5.73 9.68
C ALA A 247 -32.43 -4.94 9.51
N ARG A 248 -33.34 -5.02 10.49
CA ARG A 248 -34.63 -4.31 10.43
C ARG A 248 -34.47 -2.83 10.79
N PHE A 249 -35.09 -1.96 10.02
CA PHE A 249 -35.24 -0.55 10.40
C PHE A 249 -36.30 -0.40 11.50
N GLY A 250 -36.08 0.50 12.46
CA GLY A 250 -37.02 0.73 13.56
C GLY A 250 -36.48 1.68 14.63
N VAL A 251 -37.27 1.91 15.69
CA VAL A 251 -37.01 2.91 16.75
C VAL A 251 -35.70 2.65 17.52
N PHE A 252 -35.24 1.40 17.58
CA PHE A 252 -33.98 0.99 18.21
C PHE A 252 -32.97 0.42 17.18
N GLY A 253 -33.15 0.74 15.89
CA GLY A 253 -32.31 0.28 14.80
C GLY A 253 -31.69 1.44 14.02
N TYR A 254 -30.98 1.11 12.93
CA TYR A 254 -30.36 2.10 12.05
C TYR A 254 -31.40 2.99 11.34
N SER A 255 -30.99 4.22 11.01
CA SER A 255 -31.71 5.11 10.11
C SER A 255 -31.86 4.50 8.71
N LYS A 256 -32.87 4.94 7.96
CA LYS A 256 -33.03 4.60 6.54
C LYS A 256 -32.29 5.62 5.69
N GLU A 257 -31.44 5.16 4.78
CA GLU A 257 -30.81 6.00 3.77
C GLU A 257 -31.07 5.44 2.36
N SER A 258 -31.18 6.31 1.36
CA SER A 258 -31.28 5.88 -0.04
C SER A 258 -29.90 5.87 -0.67
N CYS A 259 -29.39 4.67 -0.99
CA CYS A 259 -28.14 4.56 -1.74
C CYS A 259 -28.33 5.15 -3.14
N ARG A 260 -27.75 6.33 -3.37
CA ARG A 260 -27.83 7.05 -4.66
C ARG A 260 -27.17 6.32 -5.84
N GLN A 261 -26.52 5.16 -5.61
CA GLN A 261 -25.90 4.36 -6.65
C GLN A 261 -26.79 3.22 -7.18
N CYS A 262 -27.27 2.35 -6.29
CA CYS A 262 -28.12 1.21 -6.67
C CYS A 262 -29.62 1.49 -6.51
N GLY A 263 -29.98 2.60 -5.87
CA GLY A 263 -31.36 3.03 -5.62
C GLY A 263 -31.98 2.42 -4.36
N GLU A 264 -31.38 1.37 -3.81
CA GLU A 264 -31.91 0.63 -2.66
C GLU A 264 -31.85 1.39 -1.33
N VAL A 265 -32.68 0.95 -0.37
CA VAL A 265 -32.69 1.49 0.99
C VAL A 265 -31.73 0.69 1.86
N VAL A 266 -30.78 1.40 2.46
CA VAL A 266 -29.72 0.87 3.34
C VAL A 266 -29.87 1.38 4.77
#